data_AF-A0A9Q8PI25-F1
#
_entry.id   AF-A0A9Q8PI25-F1
#
_cell.length_a   1.000
_cell.length_b   1.000
_cell.length_c   1.000
_cell.angle_alpha   90.00
_cell.angle_beta   90.00
_cell.angle_gamma   90.00
#
_symmetry.space_group_name_H-M   'P 1'
#
loop_
_entity.id
_entity.type
_entity.pdbx_description
1 polymer ?
#
loop_
_entity_poly.entity_id
_entity_poly.type
_entity_poly.pdbx_seq_one_letter_code
_entity_poly.pdbx_strand_id
1 'polypeptide(L)'
;MDAYPEAKVVLVNRDVDSWANSFLSVAVTKGAFTFASNVIIAMEPFLPKSTYTATMVQKQLLGYFKASDAKGIEQNARLIIRQHYQDIRDACASTPGRLLGMKIEEGRTPLCRFLYLPVPSVPVPSTNEIAIQQAKISEHRGEKLREGALALLTYLAIPLMAGAVGWWYFTSKS
;
A
#
# COMPACT_ATOMS: atom_id res chain seq x y z
N MET A 1 -14.92 -9.45 -16.36
CA MET A 1 -15.69 -8.33 -15.74
C MET A 1 -16.98 -8.89 -15.14
N ASP A 2 -16.91 -10.09 -14.57
CA ASP A 2 -18.09 -10.97 -14.58
C ASP A 2 -18.85 -10.93 -13.26
N ALA A 3 -18.17 -10.49 -12.18
CA ALA A 3 -18.78 -10.29 -10.87
C ALA A 3 -19.80 -9.14 -10.87
N TYR A 4 -19.55 -8.09 -11.66
CA TYR A 4 -20.46 -6.94 -11.81
C TYR A 4 -20.59 -6.55 -13.29
N PRO A 5 -21.38 -7.31 -14.08
CA PRO A 5 -21.44 -7.12 -15.53
C PRO A 5 -21.90 -5.71 -15.92
N GLU A 6 -22.81 -5.11 -15.15
CA GLU A 6 -23.38 -3.78 -15.41
C GLU A 6 -22.53 -2.61 -14.90
N ALA A 7 -21.37 -2.88 -14.29
CA ALA A 7 -20.54 -1.83 -13.73
C ALA A 7 -19.92 -0.94 -14.82
N LYS A 8 -19.87 0.35 -14.52
CA LYS A 8 -19.09 1.33 -15.29
C LYS A 8 -17.65 1.35 -14.79
N VAL A 9 -16.70 1.41 -15.71
CA VAL A 9 -15.27 1.41 -15.46
C VAL A 9 -14.72 2.79 -15.73
N VAL A 10 -13.97 3.35 -14.78
CA VAL A 10 -13.28 4.62 -14.92
C VAL A 10 -11.79 4.36 -14.90
N LEU A 11 -11.11 4.67 -16.01
CA LEU A 11 -9.68 4.57 -16.16
C LEU A 11 -9.04 5.96 -16.11
N VAL A 12 -8.43 6.27 -14.97
CA VAL A 12 -7.68 7.52 -14.79
C VAL A 12 -6.27 7.35 -15.36
N ASN A 13 -6.00 8.07 -16.45
CA ASN A 13 -4.70 8.06 -17.12
C ASN A 13 -3.84 9.23 -16.63
N ARG A 14 -2.54 8.95 -16.46
CA ARG A 14 -1.50 9.95 -16.23
C ARG A 14 -0.35 9.68 -17.20
N ASP A 15 0.47 10.68 -17.46
CA ASP A 15 1.78 10.46 -18.08
C ASP A 15 2.56 9.36 -17.34
N VAL A 16 3.14 8.43 -18.10
CA VAL A 16 3.75 7.20 -17.56
C VAL A 16 4.96 7.53 -16.70
N ASP A 17 5.78 8.50 -17.10
CA ASP A 17 6.97 8.90 -16.36
C ASP A 17 6.60 9.65 -15.08
N SER A 18 5.66 10.60 -15.16
CA SER A 18 5.12 11.31 -14.01
C SER A 18 4.52 10.35 -12.98
N TRP A 19 3.73 9.37 -13.44
CA TRP A 19 3.18 8.33 -12.58
C TRP A 19 4.28 7.49 -11.95
N ALA A 20 5.23 6.99 -12.74
CA ALA A 20 6.30 6.12 -12.25
C ALA A 20 7.15 6.84 -11.19
N ASN A 21 7.55 8.08 -11.44
CA ASN A 21 8.34 8.87 -10.49
C ASN A 21 7.58 9.10 -9.17
N SER A 22 6.30 9.46 -9.24
CA SER A 22 5.45 9.64 -8.06
C SER A 22 5.28 8.33 -7.29
N PHE A 23 5.01 7.23 -7.99
CA PHE A 23 4.79 5.92 -7.40
C PHE A 23 6.05 5.38 -6.73
N LEU A 24 7.20 5.41 -7.42
CA LEU A 24 8.47 4.94 -6.88
C LEU A 24 8.88 5.74 -5.64
N SER A 25 8.77 7.06 -5.69
CA SER A 25 9.09 7.94 -4.57
C SER A 25 8.27 7.61 -3.30
N VAL A 26 6.96 7.42 -3.43
CA VAL A 26 6.05 7.20 -2.29
C VAL A 26 6.01 5.73 -1.86
N ALA A 27 5.70 4.81 -2.78
CA ALA A 27 5.42 3.42 -2.46
C ALA A 27 6.69 2.58 -2.26
N VAL A 28 7.77 2.89 -2.98
CA VAL A 28 9.00 2.10 -2.97
C VAL A 28 10.06 2.76 -2.08
N THR A 29 10.60 3.90 -2.50
CA THR A 29 11.75 4.57 -1.87
C THR A 29 11.47 5.05 -0.45
N LYS A 30 10.31 5.66 -0.20
CA LYS A 30 9.91 6.10 1.15
C LYS A 30 8.94 5.13 1.82
N GLY A 31 8.46 4.11 1.12
CA GLY A 31 7.44 3.17 1.59
C GLY A 31 8.00 1.79 1.93
N ALA A 32 7.71 0.81 1.09
CA ALA A 32 7.79 -0.62 1.42
C ALA A 32 9.20 -1.22 1.49
N PHE A 33 10.23 -0.50 1.01
CA PHE A 33 11.59 -1.05 0.88
C PHE A 33 12.63 -0.24 1.67
N THR A 34 12.22 0.38 2.77
CA THR A 34 13.16 1.05 3.70
C THR A 34 13.66 0.11 4.79
N PHE A 35 14.79 0.44 5.40
CA PHE A 35 15.30 -0.28 6.58
C PHE A 35 14.23 -0.42 7.68
N ALA A 36 13.56 0.68 8.03
CA ALA A 36 12.51 0.67 9.03
C ALA A 36 11.32 -0.24 8.66
N SER A 37 10.99 -0.33 7.36
CA SER A 37 9.94 -1.26 6.88
C SER A 37 10.37 -2.72 7.07
N ASN A 38 11.64 -3.05 6.81
CA ASN A 38 12.18 -4.38 7.07
C ASN A 38 12.20 -4.72 8.56
N VAL A 39 12.49 -3.75 9.44
CA VAL A 39 12.38 -3.92 10.89
C VAL A 39 10.94 -4.20 11.30
N ILE A 40 9.95 -3.47 10.76
CA ILE A 40 8.52 -3.75 11.02
C ILE A 40 8.15 -5.16 10.56
N ILE A 41 8.54 -5.58 9.36
CA ILE A 41 8.29 -6.93 8.84
C ILE A 41 8.86 -8.01 9.79
N ALA A 42 10.08 -7.80 10.31
CA ALA A 42 10.68 -8.73 11.26
C ALA A 42 9.95 -8.78 12.61
N MET A 43 9.25 -7.71 12.99
CA MET A 43 8.45 -7.64 14.22
C MET A 43 7.01 -8.15 14.06
N GLU A 44 6.47 -8.16 12.84
CA GLU A 44 5.08 -8.62 12.57
C GLU A 44 4.75 -9.96 13.22
N PRO A 45 5.61 -11.01 13.22
CA PRO A 45 5.35 -12.27 13.94
C PRO A 45 4.98 -12.15 15.42
N PHE A 46 5.34 -11.04 16.08
CA PHE A 46 5.04 -10.75 17.47
C PHE A 46 3.85 -9.79 17.66
N LEU A 47 3.21 -9.38 16.57
CA LEU A 47 2.05 -8.49 16.56
C LEU A 47 0.77 -9.25 16.18
N PRO A 48 -0.42 -8.71 16.45
CA PRO A 48 -1.66 -9.30 15.96
C PRO A 48 -1.66 -9.40 14.42
N LYS A 49 -2.08 -10.54 13.86
CA LYS A 49 -2.10 -10.77 12.40
C LYS A 49 -2.85 -9.71 11.59
N SER A 50 -3.83 -9.04 12.20
CA SER A 50 -4.57 -7.93 11.58
C SER A 50 -3.70 -6.71 11.26
N THR A 51 -2.48 -6.63 11.81
CA THR A 51 -1.56 -5.50 11.60
C THR A 51 -0.44 -5.81 10.60
N TYR A 52 -0.48 -6.93 9.89
CA TYR A 52 0.57 -7.36 8.95
C TYR A 52 0.49 -6.60 7.63
N THR A 53 0.59 -5.27 7.72
CA THR A 53 0.42 -4.39 6.57
C THR A 53 1.73 -4.23 5.79
N ALA A 54 2.90 -4.31 6.43
CA ALA A 54 4.17 -4.09 5.77
C ALA A 54 4.54 -5.28 4.87
N THR A 55 4.42 -6.52 5.37
CA THR A 55 4.65 -7.72 4.55
C THR A 55 3.66 -7.81 3.40
N MET A 56 2.38 -7.52 3.66
CA MET A 56 1.33 -7.57 2.64
C MET A 56 1.63 -6.59 1.50
N VAL A 57 1.89 -5.31 1.83
CA VAL A 57 2.22 -4.29 0.83
C VAL A 57 3.48 -4.67 0.04
N GLN A 58 4.55 -5.11 0.71
CA GLN A 58 5.79 -5.47 0.02
C GLN A 58 5.57 -6.63 -0.97
N LYS A 59 4.87 -7.69 -0.55
CA LYS A 59 4.55 -8.82 -1.43
C LYS A 59 3.63 -8.43 -2.59
N GLN A 60 2.63 -7.58 -2.35
CA GLN A 60 1.74 -7.09 -3.39
C GLN A 60 2.50 -6.29 -4.46
N LEU A 61 3.44 -5.43 -4.05
CA LEU A 61 4.27 -4.67 -4.97
C LEU A 61 5.18 -5.58 -5.79
N LEU A 62 5.89 -6.51 -5.15
CA LEU A 62 6.74 -7.49 -5.84
C LEU A 62 5.93 -8.31 -6.84
N GLY A 63 4.76 -8.82 -6.45
CA GLY A 63 3.89 -9.60 -7.31
C GLY A 63 3.33 -8.82 -8.50
N TYR A 64 2.76 -7.63 -8.25
CA TYR A 64 2.16 -6.80 -9.30
C TYR A 64 3.19 -6.36 -10.35
N PHE A 65 4.38 -5.97 -9.92
CA PHE A 65 5.46 -5.53 -10.81
C PHE A 65 6.35 -6.66 -11.32
N LYS A 66 6.02 -7.93 -11.02
CA LYS A 66 6.79 -9.12 -11.45
C LYS A 66 8.28 -8.99 -11.11
N ALA A 67 8.57 -8.60 -9.88
CA ALA A 67 9.91 -8.27 -9.40
C ALA A 67 10.26 -9.06 -8.13
N SER A 68 11.56 -9.22 -7.88
CA SER A 68 12.08 -9.86 -6.66
C SER A 68 12.62 -8.85 -5.64
N ASP A 69 12.83 -7.60 -6.05
CA ASP A 69 13.33 -6.52 -5.19
C ASP A 69 12.83 -5.13 -5.68
N ALA A 70 13.20 -4.08 -4.96
CA ALA A 70 12.85 -2.70 -5.29
C ALA A 70 13.39 -2.24 -6.66
N LYS A 71 14.57 -2.72 -7.07
CA LYS A 71 15.19 -2.35 -8.34
C LYS A 71 14.44 -2.97 -9.52
N GLY A 72 13.99 -4.21 -9.38
CA GLY A 72 13.13 -4.87 -10.36
C GLY A 72 11.79 -4.13 -10.50
N ILE A 73 11.21 -3.61 -9.41
CA ILE A 73 10.01 -2.77 -9.49
C ILE A 73 10.29 -1.52 -10.33
N GLU A 74 11.38 -0.81 -10.05
CA GLU A 74 11.77 0.39 -10.80
C GLU A 74 11.95 0.13 -12.30
N GLN A 75 12.59 -0.99 -12.64
CA GLN A 75 12.79 -1.41 -14.03
C GLN A 75 11.47 -1.74 -14.74
N ASN A 76 10.54 -2.39 -14.03
CA ASN A 76 9.30 -2.88 -14.61
C ASN A 76 8.16 -1.86 -14.58
N ALA A 77 8.20 -0.86 -13.70
CA ALA A 77 7.07 0.03 -13.39
C ALA A 77 6.43 0.65 -14.65
N ARG A 78 7.24 1.19 -15.56
CA ARG A 78 6.79 1.83 -16.80
C ARG A 78 6.14 0.84 -17.77
N LEU A 79 6.69 -0.36 -17.88
CA LEU A 79 6.15 -1.40 -18.75
C LEU A 79 4.80 -1.89 -18.21
N ILE A 80 4.76 -2.21 -16.92
CA ILE A 80 3.57 -2.78 -16.27
C ILE A 80 2.41 -1.78 -16.26
N ILE A 81 2.64 -0.49 -16.02
CA ILE A 81 1.53 0.48 -16.04
C ILE A 81 0.98 0.71 -17.45
N ARG A 82 1.83 0.71 -18.47
CA ARG A 82 1.37 0.76 -19.87
C ARG A 82 0.54 -0.47 -20.22
N GLN A 83 1.00 -1.64 -19.81
CA GLN A 83 0.26 -2.89 -20.00
C GLN A 83 -1.08 -2.84 -19.28
N HIS A 84 -1.11 -2.39 -18.02
CA HIS A 84 -2.34 -2.25 -17.23
C HIS A 84 -3.38 -1.36 -17.92
N TYR A 85 -2.96 -0.23 -18.49
CA TYR A 85 -3.86 0.64 -19.25
C TYR A 85 -4.43 -0.04 -20.50
N GLN A 86 -3.61 -0.84 -21.19
CA GLN A 86 -4.06 -1.60 -22.36
C GLN A 86 -5.00 -2.74 -21.94
N ASP A 87 -4.64 -3.52 -20.92
CA ASP A 87 -5.43 -4.64 -20.39
C ASP A 87 -6.84 -4.20 -20.00
N ILE A 88 -6.98 -3.03 -19.35
CA ILE A 88 -8.29 -2.49 -19.00
C ILE A 88 -9.10 -2.12 -20.25
N ARG A 89 -8.47 -1.50 -21.25
CA ARG A 89 -9.15 -1.14 -22.51
C ARG A 89 -9.63 -2.38 -23.24
N ASP A 90 -8.76 -3.40 -23.33
CA ASP A 90 -9.06 -4.67 -23.98
C ASP A 90 -10.18 -5.42 -23.23
N ALA A 91 -10.12 -5.46 -21.89
CA ALA A 91 -11.16 -6.06 -21.07
C ALA A 91 -12.52 -5.37 -21.19
N CYS A 92 -12.56 -4.08 -21.55
CA CYS A 92 -13.79 -3.32 -21.78
C CYS A 92 -14.22 -3.27 -23.25
N ALA A 93 -13.44 -3.83 -24.18
CA ALA A 93 -13.67 -3.67 -25.62
C ALA A 93 -15.04 -4.23 -26.07
N SER A 94 -15.53 -5.28 -25.39
CA SER A 94 -16.84 -5.89 -25.66
C SER A 94 -18.02 -5.17 -24.97
N THR A 95 -17.75 -4.13 -24.16
CA THR A 95 -18.76 -3.38 -23.41
C THR A 95 -18.75 -1.89 -23.79
N PRO A 96 -19.22 -1.53 -25.00
CA PRO A 96 -19.20 -0.15 -25.47
C PRO A 96 -19.99 0.77 -24.52
N GLY A 97 -19.45 1.95 -24.26
CA GLY A 97 -20.07 2.93 -23.36
C GLY A 97 -19.92 2.63 -21.86
N ARG A 98 -19.23 1.54 -21.48
CA ARG A 98 -18.93 1.23 -20.06
C ARG A 98 -17.54 1.62 -19.61
N LEU A 99 -16.68 2.15 -20.48
CA LEU A 99 -15.35 2.65 -20.11
C LEU A 99 -15.26 4.16 -20.32
N LEU A 100 -14.89 4.89 -19.26
CA LEU A 100 -14.45 6.28 -19.33
C LEU A 100 -12.93 6.33 -19.12
N GLY A 101 -12.19 6.73 -20.16
CA GLY A 101 -10.82 7.21 -20.00
C GLY A 101 -10.84 8.70 -19.65
N MET A 102 -10.20 9.08 -18.55
CA MET A 102 -10.08 10.50 -18.15
C MET A 102 -8.72 10.80 -17.54
N LYS A 103 -8.33 12.07 -17.49
CA LYS A 103 -7.19 12.57 -16.72
C LYS A 103 -7.70 13.34 -15.50
N ILE A 104 -6.88 13.42 -14.45
CA ILE A 104 -7.28 14.09 -13.19
C ILE A 104 -7.54 15.58 -13.41
N GLU A 105 -6.79 16.19 -14.33
CA GLU A 105 -6.85 17.62 -14.67
C GLU A 105 -8.19 18.01 -15.31
N GLU A 106 -8.94 17.06 -15.86
CA GLU A 106 -10.28 17.29 -16.43
C GLU A 106 -11.37 17.46 -15.35
N GLY A 107 -11.03 17.23 -14.08
CA GLY A 107 -11.93 17.39 -12.94
C GLY A 107 -13.09 16.40 -12.94
N ARG A 108 -14.21 16.76 -12.29
CA ARG A 108 -15.36 15.86 -12.08
C ARG A 108 -16.34 15.83 -13.24
N THR A 109 -16.32 16.82 -14.12
CA THR A 109 -17.29 16.96 -15.21
C THR A 109 -17.42 15.72 -16.10
N PRO A 110 -16.33 15.13 -16.65
CA PRO A 110 -16.45 13.91 -17.46
C PRO A 110 -16.98 12.73 -16.66
N LEU A 111 -16.56 12.59 -15.40
CA LEU A 111 -17.02 11.54 -14.49
C LEU A 111 -18.52 11.65 -14.18
N CYS A 112 -18.99 12.83 -13.78
CA CYS A 112 -20.39 13.10 -13.48
C CYS A 112 -21.28 12.84 -14.70
N ARG A 113 -20.87 13.31 -15.89
CA ARG A 113 -21.59 13.04 -17.15
C ARG A 113 -21.66 11.54 -17.42
N PHE A 114 -20.54 10.84 -17.30
CA PHE A 114 -20.46 9.40 -17.53
C PHE A 114 -21.33 8.60 -16.54
N LEU A 115 -21.47 9.07 -15.30
CA LEU A 115 -22.28 8.44 -14.27
C LEU A 115 -23.75 8.91 -14.25
N TYR A 116 -24.13 9.88 -15.10
CA TYR A 116 -25.45 10.52 -15.09
C TYR A 116 -25.78 11.22 -13.76
N LEU A 117 -24.80 11.91 -13.18
CA LEU A 117 -24.90 12.64 -11.92
C LEU A 117 -24.68 14.14 -12.11
N PRO A 118 -25.25 15.01 -11.25
CA PRO A 118 -24.95 16.44 -11.27
C PRO A 118 -23.49 16.69 -10.87
N VAL A 119 -22.90 17.77 -11.39
CA VAL A 119 -21.56 18.22 -10.98
C VAL A 119 -21.66 18.98 -9.65
N PRO A 120 -20.98 18.53 -8.58
CA PRO A 120 -20.99 19.24 -7.31
C PRO A 120 -20.33 20.63 -7.42
N SER A 121 -20.79 21.60 -6.63
CA SER A 121 -20.20 22.94 -6.55
C SER A 121 -18.90 23.02 -5.73
N VAL A 122 -18.56 21.95 -5.02
CA VAL A 122 -17.34 21.87 -4.20
C VAL A 122 -16.11 21.57 -5.06
N PRO A 123 -14.95 22.17 -4.75
CA PRO A 123 -13.71 21.90 -5.47
C PRO A 123 -13.27 20.45 -5.30
N VAL A 124 -12.49 19.95 -6.27
CA VAL A 124 -11.87 18.63 -6.16
C VAL A 124 -10.81 18.66 -5.05
N PRO A 125 -10.86 17.76 -4.05
CA PRO A 125 -9.87 17.76 -2.98
C PRO A 125 -8.50 17.33 -3.50
N SER A 126 -7.44 18.10 -3.18
CA SER A 126 -6.04 17.75 -3.42
C SER A 126 -5.40 17.24 -2.11
N THR A 127 -5.71 16.00 -1.71
CA THR A 127 -5.25 15.45 -0.42
C THR A 127 -4.11 14.42 -0.54
N ASN A 128 -3.82 13.97 -1.76
CA ASN A 128 -2.88 12.88 -2.04
C ASN A 128 -1.54 13.38 -2.61
N GLU A 129 -1.09 14.54 -2.13
CA GLU A 129 0.20 15.12 -2.54
C GLU A 129 1.36 14.31 -1.94
N ILE A 130 2.46 14.19 -2.68
CA ILE A 130 3.61 13.34 -2.33
C ILE A 130 4.11 13.65 -0.91
N ALA A 131 4.29 14.93 -0.57
CA ALA A 131 4.81 15.34 0.74
C ALA A 131 3.87 14.94 1.88
N ILE A 132 2.56 15.17 1.73
CA ILE A 132 1.53 14.80 2.71
C ILE A 132 1.53 13.28 2.91
N GLN A 133 1.61 12.52 1.81
CA GLN A 133 1.60 11.06 1.88
C GLN A 133 2.87 10.50 2.51
N GLN A 134 4.04 11.05 2.18
CA GLN A 134 5.29 10.65 2.82
C GLN A 134 5.30 10.95 4.32
N ALA A 135 4.73 12.08 4.74
CA ALA A 135 4.59 12.43 6.16
C ALA A 135 3.71 11.39 6.89
N LYS A 136 2.54 11.06 6.35
CA LYS A 136 1.65 10.03 6.93
C LYS A 136 2.32 8.66 7.00
N ILE A 137 3.04 8.25 5.95
CA ILE A 137 3.78 6.97 5.95
C ILE A 137 4.88 7.00 7.03
N SER A 138 5.55 8.14 7.24
CA SER A 138 6.57 8.29 8.29
C SER A 138 5.96 8.18 9.69
N GLU A 139 4.85 8.86 9.93
CA GLU A 139 4.11 8.84 11.21
C GLU A 139 3.65 7.43 11.54
N HIS A 140 2.92 6.79 10.61
CA HIS A 140 2.41 5.43 10.80
C HIS A 140 3.53 4.41 11.06
N ARG A 141 4.68 4.58 10.40
CA ARG A 141 5.87 3.74 10.63
C ARG A 141 6.41 3.90 12.05
N GLY A 142 6.45 5.13 12.57
CA GLY A 142 6.85 5.40 13.95
C GLY A 142 5.94 4.69 14.96
N GLU A 143 4.63 4.75 14.73
CA GLU A 143 3.63 4.04 15.54
C GLU A 143 3.88 2.52 15.53
N LYS A 144 4.07 1.92 14.34
CA LYS A 144 4.32 0.48 14.21
C LYS A 144 5.65 0.03 14.82
N LEU A 145 6.68 0.86 14.72
CA LEU A 145 7.95 0.59 15.41
C LEU A 145 7.76 0.59 16.93
N ARG A 146 7.00 1.54 17.47
CA ARG A 146 6.69 1.62 18.91
C ARG A 146 5.86 0.43 19.38
N GLU A 147 4.80 0.08 18.65
CA GLU A 147 3.97 -1.09 18.93
C GLU A 147 4.81 -2.38 18.92
N GLY A 148 5.63 -2.57 17.89
CA GLY A 148 6.54 -3.72 17.78
C GLY A 148 7.53 -3.82 18.93
N ALA A 149 8.14 -2.70 19.33
CA ALA A 149 9.05 -2.65 20.46
C ALA A 149 8.37 -3.03 21.77
N LEU A 150 7.16 -2.51 22.03
CA LEU A 150 6.37 -2.86 23.22
C LEU A 150 5.99 -4.34 23.23
N ALA A 151 5.57 -4.87 22.08
CA ALA A 151 5.26 -6.29 21.95
C ALA A 151 6.49 -7.16 22.24
N LEU A 152 7.64 -6.86 21.66
CA LEU A 152 8.90 -7.58 21.93
C LEU A 152 9.28 -7.54 23.41
N LEU A 153 9.15 -6.38 24.06
CA LEU A 153 9.40 -6.27 25.50
C LEU A 153 8.50 -7.20 26.31
N THR A 154 7.21 -7.27 25.99
CA THR A 154 6.29 -8.20 26.66
C THR A 154 6.66 -9.67 26.40
N TYR A 155 7.01 -10.01 25.16
CA TYR A 155 7.43 -11.35 24.76
C TYR A 155 8.73 -11.80 25.45
N LEU A 156 9.66 -10.89 25.73
CA LEU A 156 10.92 -11.20 26.42
C LEU A 156 10.79 -11.17 27.95
N ALA A 157 9.97 -10.27 28.49
CA ALA A 157 9.80 -10.13 29.94
C ALA A 157 9.13 -11.36 30.57
N ILE A 158 8.14 -11.97 29.90
CA ILE A 158 7.40 -13.11 30.44
C ILE A 158 8.33 -14.33 30.68
N PRO A 159 9.14 -14.80 29.71
CA PRO A 159 10.10 -15.89 29.93
C PRO A 159 11.17 -15.56 30.96
N LEU A 160 11.70 -14.32 30.97
CA LEU A 160 12.72 -13.90 31.93
C LEU A 160 12.20 -13.93 33.36
N MET A 161 10.99 -13.41 33.57
CA MET A 161 10.32 -13.45 34.87
C MET A 161 10.04 -14.90 35.31
N ALA A 162 9.54 -15.74 34.41
CA ALA A 162 9.30 -17.16 34.70
C ALA A 162 10.60 -17.90 35.06
N GLY A 163 11.69 -17.63 34.33
CA GLY A 163 13.01 -18.18 34.60
C GLY A 163 13.58 -17.72 35.95
N ALA A 164 13.45 -16.43 36.27
CA ALA A 164 13.89 -15.88 37.55
C ALA A 164 13.09 -16.45 38.74
N VAL A 165 11.76 -16.56 38.60
CA VAL A 165 10.90 -17.18 39.61
C VAL A 165 11.23 -18.66 39.80
N GLY A 166 11.43 -19.40 38.70
CA GLY A 166 11.85 -20.79 38.73
C GLY A 166 13.19 -20.97 39.44
N TRP A 167 14.20 -20.18 39.06
CA TRP A 167 15.52 -20.19 39.69
C TRP A 167 15.45 -19.89 41.20
N TRP A 168 14.69 -18.88 41.60
CA TRP A 168 14.49 -18.54 43.01
C TRP A 168 13.79 -19.67 43.78
N TYR A 169 12.78 -20.31 43.19
CA TYR A 169 12.09 -21.44 43.82
C TYR A 169 13.01 -22.66 44.03
N PHE A 170 13.88 -22.97 43.06
CA PHE A 170 14.82 -24.08 43.20
C PHE A 170 15.93 -23.81 44.22
N THR A 171 16.47 -22.59 44.26
CA THR A 171 17.55 -22.21 45.18
C THR A 171 17.09 -21.94 46.61
N SER A 172 15.81 -21.62 46.82
CA SER A 172 15.23 -21.46 48.18
C SER A 172 14.82 -22.76 48.85
N LYS A 173 14.79 -23.88 48.11
CA LYS A 173 14.47 -25.22 48.63
C LYS A 173 15.68 -26.14 48.80
N SER A 174 16.86 -25.75 48.32
CA SER A 174 18.14 -26.44 48.54
C SER A 174 18.83 -25.89 49.79
#